data_AF-A0A3D6B7A9-F1
#
_entry.id   AF-A0A3D6B7A9-F1
#
_cell.length_a   1.000
_cell.length_b   1.000
_cell.length_c   1.000
_cell.angle_alpha   90.00
_cell.angle_beta   90.00
_cell.angle_gamma   90.00
#
_symmetry.space_group_name_H-M   'P 1'
#
loop_
_entity.id
_entity.type
_entity.pdbx_description
1 polymer ?
#
loop_
_entity_poly.entity_id
_entity_poly.type
_entity_poly.pdbx_seq_one_letter_code
_entity_poly.pdbx_strand_id
1 'polypeptide(L)'
;MGKMAIILTIGMSLLIALMVLRLNSNATQGLGTTVNMFENTQARLIANSGVEIYLEKMRRNKTLTGTFLNNEFADGTYDIYISGPDSALTIRSVSNYMNVSHETIVKARRDPVPFPTAPAALYVSTSAMQNVKMTGNFTVSGFNHNKDGGLVSTTNNTVPGILVDNNADSVAIVDVLKKNTSNNITGKGGGTPNISVHDYNIDWAGISTEIAFSADQTLGSGKYNTGTFGTYEKPQITLLNGDAEFNGNLSGSGILVVNGNLTIQGTFDFKGLVIAYKESTITTNLNGTGSVIGSFIVSGNSVNMDISNGTFNALYSPEALNNAKVNLKSSRFRVLSWWE
;
A
#
# COMPACT_ATOMS: atom_id res chain seq x y z
N MET A 1 72.14 -31.39 -45.80
CA MET A 1 70.71 -31.14 -45.48
C MET A 1 70.45 -30.87 -43.99
N GLY A 2 71.29 -31.32 -43.04
CA GLY A 2 71.05 -31.12 -41.59
C GLY A 2 71.10 -29.67 -41.06
N LYS A 3 71.90 -28.77 -41.65
CA LYS A 3 71.99 -27.37 -41.20
C LYS A 3 70.70 -26.56 -41.44
N MET A 4 70.00 -26.83 -42.56
CA MET A 4 68.71 -26.20 -42.88
C MET A 4 67.59 -26.68 -41.95
N ALA A 5 67.59 -27.97 -41.58
CA ALA A 5 66.62 -28.53 -40.64
C ALA A 5 66.73 -27.86 -39.26
N ILE A 6 67.96 -27.64 -38.76
CA ILE A 6 68.20 -26.98 -37.46
C ILE A 6 67.69 -25.53 -37.46
N ILE A 7 67.94 -24.77 -38.53
CA ILE A 7 67.47 -23.38 -38.64
C ILE A 7 65.94 -23.31 -38.65
N LEU A 8 65.28 -24.22 -39.39
CA LEU A 8 63.83 -24.32 -39.42
C LEU A 8 63.24 -24.70 -38.06
N THR A 9 63.83 -25.67 -37.34
CA THR A 9 63.34 -26.09 -36.03
C THR A 9 63.52 -25.01 -34.97
N ILE A 10 64.62 -24.26 -35.00
CA ILE A 10 64.85 -23.12 -34.08
C ILE A 10 63.89 -21.97 -34.42
N GLY A 11 63.73 -21.64 -35.70
CA GLY A 11 62.79 -20.59 -36.14
C GLY A 11 61.34 -20.90 -35.77
N MET A 12 60.90 -22.15 -35.96
CA MET A 12 59.55 -22.60 -35.59
C MET A 12 59.36 -22.59 -34.07
N SER A 13 60.36 -23.04 -33.30
CA SER A 13 60.32 -22.99 -31.83
C SER A 13 60.23 -21.55 -31.30
N LEU A 14 60.96 -20.61 -31.91
CA LEU A 14 60.90 -19.20 -31.53
C LEU A 14 59.53 -18.57 -31.83
N LEU A 15 58.95 -18.89 -32.99
CA LEU A 15 57.61 -18.42 -33.37
C LEU A 15 56.53 -18.99 -32.43
N ILE A 16 56.61 -20.27 -32.08
CA ILE A 16 55.69 -20.91 -31.14
C ILE A 16 55.84 -20.28 -29.75
N ALA A 17 57.07 -20.05 -29.28
CA ALA A 17 57.31 -19.41 -27.99
C ALA A 17 56.71 -17.98 -27.93
N LEU A 18 56.90 -17.18 -28.99
CA LEU A 18 56.31 -15.84 -29.09
C LEU A 18 54.78 -15.89 -29.14
N MET A 19 54.20 -16.88 -29.83
CA MET A 19 52.75 -17.07 -29.89
C MET A 19 52.18 -17.45 -28.52
N VAL A 20 52.81 -18.38 -27.80
CA VAL A 20 52.41 -18.77 -26.44
C VAL A 20 52.51 -17.59 -25.47
N LEU A 21 53.58 -16.79 -25.55
CA LEU A 21 53.73 -15.59 -24.73
C LEU A 21 52.62 -14.55 -25.01
N ARG A 22 52.26 -14.33 -26.28
CA ARG A 22 51.16 -13.44 -26.65
C ARG A 22 49.79 -13.97 -26.20
N LEU A 23 49.54 -15.26 -26.35
CA LEU A 23 48.29 -15.89 -25.90
C LEU A 23 48.14 -15.79 -24.38
N ASN A 24 49.21 -16.03 -23.62
CA ASN A 24 49.20 -15.89 -22.17
C ASN A 24 49.00 -14.43 -21.74
N SER A 25 49.65 -13.47 -22.41
CA SER A 25 49.44 -12.04 -22.14
C SER A 25 48.01 -11.58 -22.47
N ASN A 26 47.41 -12.10 -23.54
CA ASN A 26 46.03 -11.78 -23.89
C ASN A 26 45.04 -12.42 -22.92
N ALA A 27 45.31 -13.65 -22.45
CA ALA A 27 44.49 -14.33 -21.45
C ALA A 27 44.51 -13.59 -20.11
N THR A 28 45.68 -13.10 -19.65
CA THR A 28 45.77 -12.31 -18.42
C THR A 28 45.11 -10.94 -18.54
N GLN A 29 45.23 -10.27 -19.69
CA GLN A 29 44.52 -9.01 -19.96
C GLN A 29 42.99 -9.21 -20.04
N GLY A 30 42.53 -10.31 -20.65
CA GLY A 30 41.11 -10.67 -20.70
C GLY A 30 40.54 -10.98 -19.31
N LEU A 31 41.28 -11.72 -18.48
CA LEU A 31 40.92 -11.97 -17.09
C LEU A 31 40.86 -10.67 -16.28
N GLY A 32 41.86 -9.80 -16.39
CA GLY A 32 41.88 -8.51 -15.70
C GLY A 32 40.70 -7.61 -16.09
N THR A 33 40.35 -7.56 -17.37
CA THR A 33 39.18 -6.81 -17.85
C THR A 33 37.88 -7.39 -17.29
N THR A 34 37.76 -8.71 -17.24
CA THR A 34 36.57 -9.39 -16.72
C THR A 34 36.40 -9.17 -15.22
N VAL A 35 37.49 -9.26 -14.45
CA VAL A 35 37.50 -9.00 -13.00
C VAL A 35 37.14 -7.54 -12.73
N ASN A 36 37.77 -6.59 -13.42
CA ASN A 36 37.44 -5.17 -13.27
C ASN A 36 35.97 -4.88 -13.62
N MET A 37 35.44 -5.49 -14.68
CA MET A 37 34.04 -5.31 -15.05
C MET A 37 33.10 -5.89 -13.98
N PHE A 38 33.45 -7.04 -13.41
CA PHE A 38 32.71 -7.64 -12.30
C PHE A 38 32.73 -6.74 -11.06
N GLU A 39 33.91 -6.28 -10.62
CA GLU A 39 34.06 -5.39 -9.45
C GLU A 39 33.27 -4.09 -9.62
N ASN A 40 33.36 -3.44 -10.77
CA ASN A 40 32.57 -2.23 -11.08
C ASN A 40 31.06 -2.50 -11.07
N THR A 41 30.63 -3.64 -11.62
CA THR A 41 29.21 -4.00 -11.64
C THR A 41 28.70 -4.28 -10.24
N GLN A 42 29.48 -4.98 -9.41
CA GLN A 42 29.13 -5.24 -8.01
C GLN A 42 29.04 -3.95 -7.19
N ALA A 43 30.04 -3.06 -7.30
CA ALA A 43 30.00 -1.76 -6.63
C ALA A 43 28.74 -0.96 -7.03
N ARG A 44 28.41 -0.92 -8.33
CA ARG A 44 27.19 -0.26 -8.81
C ARG A 44 25.90 -0.87 -8.25
N LEU A 45 25.78 -2.21 -8.24
CA LEU A 45 24.61 -2.89 -7.68
C LEU A 45 24.45 -2.63 -6.18
N ILE A 46 25.55 -2.60 -5.43
CA ILE A 46 25.54 -2.27 -4.00
C ILE A 46 25.09 -0.83 -3.79
N ALA A 47 25.61 0.14 -4.56
CA ALA A 47 25.22 1.54 -4.44
C ALA A 47 23.72 1.73 -4.70
N ASN A 48 23.20 1.15 -5.79
CA ASN A 48 21.79 1.19 -6.16
C ASN A 48 20.90 0.53 -5.10
N SER A 49 21.30 -0.64 -4.60
CA SER A 49 20.58 -1.33 -3.53
C SER A 49 20.56 -0.50 -2.24
N GLY A 50 21.65 0.19 -1.93
CA GLY A 50 21.73 1.10 -0.79
C GLY A 50 20.70 2.23 -0.86
N VAL A 51 20.50 2.82 -2.05
CA VAL A 51 19.45 3.83 -2.25
C VAL A 51 18.07 3.23 -2.01
N GLU A 52 17.75 2.09 -2.63
CA GLU A 52 16.44 1.43 -2.50
C GLU A 52 16.11 1.06 -1.05
N ILE A 53 17.08 0.48 -0.34
CA ILE A 53 16.95 0.14 1.09
C ILE A 53 16.60 1.38 1.91
N TYR A 54 17.25 2.52 1.64
CA TYR A 54 17.01 3.74 2.38
C TYR A 54 15.74 4.47 1.96
N LEU A 55 15.32 4.40 0.69
CA LEU A 55 13.99 4.83 0.27
C LEU A 55 12.91 4.05 1.04
N GLU A 56 13.07 2.73 1.19
CA GLU A 56 12.16 1.91 1.98
C GLU A 56 12.17 2.24 3.48
N LYS A 57 13.35 2.47 4.07
CA LYS A 57 13.44 2.92 5.48
C LYS A 57 12.78 4.29 5.65
N MET A 58 13.00 5.21 4.71
CA MET A 58 12.38 6.52 4.71
C MET A 58 10.86 6.45 4.50
N ARG A 59 10.34 5.45 3.76
CA ARG A 59 8.90 5.22 3.59
C ARG A 59 8.20 5.01 4.94
N ARG A 60 8.86 4.31 5.86
CA ARG A 60 8.34 4.03 7.21
C ARG A 60 8.69 5.13 8.22
N ASN A 61 9.77 5.85 7.99
CA ASN A 61 10.24 6.93 8.86
C ASN A 61 10.45 8.24 8.08
N LYS A 62 9.46 9.13 8.15
CA LYS A 62 9.49 10.43 7.49
C LYS A 62 10.62 11.35 7.99
N THR A 63 11.11 11.14 9.21
CA THR A 63 12.18 11.97 9.79
C THR A 63 13.57 11.37 9.58
N LEU A 64 13.71 10.32 8.77
CA LEU A 64 15.01 9.71 8.50
C LEU A 64 15.82 10.61 7.57
N THR A 65 16.78 11.33 8.15
CA THR A 65 17.72 12.22 7.45
C THR A 65 19.11 12.10 8.07
N GLY A 66 20.15 12.44 7.33
CA GLY A 66 21.53 12.45 7.81
C GLY A 66 22.42 11.43 7.12
N THR A 67 23.50 11.06 7.80
CA THR A 67 24.57 10.22 7.25
C THR A 67 24.60 8.87 7.95
N PHE A 68 24.71 7.80 7.17
CA PHE A 68 24.78 6.43 7.65
C PHE A 68 25.99 5.76 7.01
N LEU A 69 26.99 5.43 7.81
CA LEU A 69 28.28 4.95 7.34
C LEU A 69 28.44 3.45 7.58
N ASN A 70 29.29 2.81 6.77
CA ASN A 70 29.73 1.43 6.92
C ASN A 70 28.56 0.42 6.95
N ASN A 71 27.54 0.62 6.13
CA ASN A 71 26.50 -0.38 5.97
C ASN A 71 27.04 -1.53 5.11
N GLU A 72 26.76 -2.77 5.48
CA GLU A 72 27.21 -3.95 4.73
C GLU A 72 26.10 -4.48 3.83
N PHE A 73 26.44 -4.85 2.60
CA PHE A 73 25.55 -5.54 1.67
C PHE A 73 26.36 -6.30 0.61
N ALA A 74 26.02 -7.58 0.39
CA ALA A 74 26.65 -8.44 -0.62
C ALA A 74 28.19 -8.42 -0.59
N ASP A 75 28.77 -8.58 0.61
CA ASP A 75 30.23 -8.57 0.87
C ASP A 75 30.97 -7.27 0.52
N GLY A 76 30.25 -6.18 0.26
CA GLY A 76 30.79 -4.83 0.18
C GLY A 76 30.18 -3.90 1.22
N THR A 77 30.63 -2.65 1.20
CA THR A 77 30.13 -1.60 2.10
C THR A 77 29.50 -0.46 1.30
N TYR A 78 28.58 0.28 1.93
CA TYR A 78 28.03 1.49 1.37
C TYR A 78 27.68 2.53 2.42
N ASP A 79 27.88 3.78 2.06
CA ASP A 79 27.57 4.96 2.86
C ASP A 79 26.40 5.70 2.23
N ILE A 80 25.44 6.11 3.06
CA ILE A 80 24.24 6.82 2.64
C ILE A 80 24.20 8.21 3.24
N TYR A 81 23.93 9.19 2.39
CA TYR A 81 23.73 10.59 2.77
C TYR A 81 22.34 11.02 2.29
N ILE A 82 21.47 11.38 3.24
CA ILE A 82 20.11 11.86 2.97
C ILE A 82 20.00 13.31 3.40
N SER A 83 19.63 14.18 2.45
CA SER A 83 19.48 15.61 2.69
C SER A 83 18.36 16.22 1.83
N GLY A 84 17.94 17.44 2.18
CA GLY A 84 16.90 18.18 1.45
C GLY A 84 15.49 18.01 2.03
N PRO A 85 14.53 18.84 1.58
CA PRO A 85 13.13 18.75 1.99
C PRO A 85 12.41 17.62 1.26
N ASP A 86 11.24 17.18 1.77
CA ASP A 86 10.40 16.16 1.14
C ASP A 86 10.04 16.45 -0.33
N SER A 87 9.99 17.72 -0.73
CA SER A 87 9.74 18.12 -2.12
C SER A 87 10.91 17.83 -3.08
N ALA A 88 12.13 17.68 -2.56
CA ALA A 88 13.36 17.46 -3.30
C ALA A 88 14.45 16.80 -2.41
N LEU A 89 14.19 15.56 -1.98
CA LEU A 89 15.14 14.74 -1.23
C LEU A 89 16.29 14.32 -2.14
N THR A 90 17.51 14.38 -1.63
CA THR A 90 18.70 13.85 -2.28
C THR A 90 19.23 12.69 -1.44
N ILE A 91 19.22 11.50 -2.02
CA ILE A 91 19.84 10.29 -1.47
C ILE A 91 21.10 10.02 -2.27
N ARG A 92 22.24 10.01 -1.61
CA ARG A 92 23.53 9.70 -2.21
C ARG A 92 24.08 8.44 -1.55
N SER A 93 24.43 7.46 -2.37
CA SER A 93 24.97 6.17 -1.97
C SER A 93 26.38 6.02 -2.54
N VAL A 94 27.37 5.84 -1.68
CA VAL A 94 28.76 5.57 -2.10
C VAL A 94 29.09 4.16 -1.65
N SER A 95 29.26 3.25 -2.60
CA SER A 95 29.64 1.86 -2.32
C SER A 95 31.13 1.63 -2.47
N ASN A 96 31.64 0.61 -1.79
CA ASN A 96 32.97 0.08 -1.95
C ASN A 96 32.88 -1.45 -2.04
N TYR A 97 33.42 -2.01 -3.11
CA TYR A 97 33.58 -3.44 -3.29
C TYR A 97 35.03 -3.72 -3.71
N MET A 98 35.77 -4.42 -2.86
CA MET A 98 37.21 -4.63 -3.03
C MET A 98 37.95 -3.29 -3.19
N ASN A 99 38.57 -3.04 -4.35
CA ASN A 99 39.32 -1.80 -4.63
C ASN A 99 38.54 -0.79 -5.50
N VAL A 100 37.26 -1.04 -5.75
CA VAL A 100 36.42 -0.20 -6.61
C VAL A 100 35.35 0.49 -5.78
N SER A 101 35.13 1.76 -6.07
CA SER A 101 34.05 2.57 -5.49
C SER A 101 33.12 3.07 -6.58
N HIS A 102 31.83 3.14 -6.28
CA HIS A 102 30.81 3.71 -7.16
C HIS A 102 29.88 4.63 -6.38
N GLU A 103 29.45 5.73 -7.00
CA GLU A 103 28.55 6.71 -6.40
C GLU A 103 27.25 6.78 -7.20
N THR A 104 26.13 6.66 -6.50
CA THR A 104 24.79 6.83 -7.06
C THR A 104 24.09 7.98 -6.34
N ILE A 105 23.52 8.91 -7.10
CA ILE A 105 22.77 10.05 -6.57
C ILE A 105 21.36 10.02 -7.12
N VAL A 106 20.39 9.93 -6.21
CA VAL A 106 18.97 9.93 -6.54
C VAL A 106 18.30 11.13 -5.92
N LYS A 107 17.67 11.94 -6.77
CA LYS A 107 16.74 12.99 -6.32
C LYS A 107 15.34 12.44 -6.37
N ALA A 108 14.64 12.46 -5.25
CA ALA A 108 13.29 11.97 -5.12
C ALA A 108 12.40 13.01 -4.46
N ARG A 109 11.11 12.99 -4.81
CA ARG A 109 10.07 13.73 -4.11
C ARG A 109 9.20 12.76 -3.33
N ARG A 110 8.96 13.05 -2.05
CA ARG A 110 8.00 12.33 -1.23
C ARG A 110 6.62 12.96 -1.42
N ASP A 111 5.68 12.19 -1.94
CA ASP A 111 4.28 12.60 -2.06
C ASP A 111 3.44 11.86 -1.00
N PRO A 112 2.51 12.56 -0.31
CA PRO A 112 1.62 11.92 0.65
C PRO A 112 0.71 10.91 -0.06
N VAL A 113 0.30 9.87 0.66
CA VAL A 113 -0.66 8.90 0.13
C VAL A 113 -1.98 9.63 -0.17
N PRO A 114 -2.57 9.42 -1.36
CA PRO A 114 -3.89 9.98 -1.66
C PRO A 114 -4.90 9.44 -0.65
N PHE A 115 -5.46 10.33 0.17
CA PHE A 115 -6.52 9.99 1.10
C PHE A 115 -7.85 10.28 0.41
N PRO A 116 -8.67 9.27 0.10
CA PRO A 116 -9.89 9.48 -0.66
C PRO A 116 -10.91 10.24 0.16
N THR A 117 -11.81 10.93 -0.54
CA THR A 117 -12.94 11.59 0.09
C THR A 117 -13.87 10.55 0.70
N ALA A 118 -14.29 10.77 1.94
CA ALA A 118 -15.25 9.93 2.66
C ALA A 118 -16.59 10.68 2.73
N PRO A 119 -17.48 10.53 1.72
CA PRO A 119 -18.68 11.36 1.61
C PRO A 119 -19.84 10.91 2.52
N ALA A 120 -19.74 9.75 3.16
CA ALA A 120 -20.77 9.17 4.02
C ALA A 120 -20.19 8.23 5.09
N ALA A 121 -21.00 7.81 6.06
CA ALA A 121 -20.62 6.74 6.99
C ALA A 121 -20.50 5.39 6.27
N LEU A 122 -21.47 5.09 5.40
CA LEU A 122 -21.46 3.97 4.46
C LEU A 122 -21.69 4.49 3.05
N TYR A 123 -20.73 4.32 2.14
CA TYR A 123 -20.88 4.63 0.73
C TYR A 123 -20.92 3.35 -0.09
N VAL A 124 -21.96 3.20 -0.92
CA VAL A 124 -22.11 2.07 -1.83
C VAL A 124 -22.05 2.60 -3.25
N SER A 125 -20.96 2.30 -3.95
CA SER A 125 -20.75 2.68 -5.34
C SER A 125 -20.93 1.47 -6.25
N THR A 126 -21.99 1.47 -7.07
CA THR A 126 -22.36 0.32 -7.90
C THR A 126 -23.29 0.69 -9.04
N SER A 127 -23.30 -0.14 -10.08
CA SER A 127 -24.31 -0.06 -11.15
C SER A 127 -25.64 -0.69 -10.73
N ALA A 128 -25.62 -1.67 -9.81
CA ALA A 128 -26.82 -2.31 -9.29
C ALA A 128 -26.60 -2.99 -7.92
N MET A 129 -27.58 -2.87 -7.03
CA MET A 129 -27.71 -3.75 -5.86
C MET A 129 -28.63 -4.95 -6.15
N GLN A 130 -28.20 -6.17 -5.82
CA GLN A 130 -28.96 -7.39 -6.17
C GLN A 130 -29.52 -8.16 -4.98
N ASN A 131 -28.74 -8.32 -3.89
CA ASN A 131 -29.16 -9.11 -2.73
C ASN A 131 -28.92 -8.34 -1.42
N VAL A 132 -29.72 -7.30 -1.19
CA VAL A 132 -29.64 -6.49 0.03
C VAL A 132 -30.46 -7.15 1.13
N LYS A 133 -29.82 -7.42 2.27
CA LYS A 133 -30.46 -7.91 3.49
C LYS A 133 -29.94 -7.08 4.67
N MET A 134 -30.82 -6.31 5.30
CA MET A 134 -30.49 -5.46 6.45
C MET A 134 -31.54 -5.68 7.54
N THR A 135 -31.59 -6.91 8.06
CA THR A 135 -32.61 -7.36 9.02
C THR A 135 -32.07 -7.56 10.43
N GLY A 136 -30.75 -7.58 10.60
CA GLY A 136 -30.07 -7.71 11.89
C GLY A 136 -30.02 -6.38 12.67
N ASN A 137 -29.23 -6.37 13.74
CA ASN A 137 -28.96 -5.14 14.48
C ASN A 137 -27.83 -4.39 13.79
N PHE A 138 -28.04 -3.13 13.45
CA PHE A 138 -26.99 -2.28 12.92
C PHE A 138 -27.27 -0.82 13.22
N THR A 139 -26.22 0.00 13.20
CA THR A 139 -26.31 1.46 13.26
C THR A 139 -25.44 2.04 12.15
N VAL A 140 -26.01 2.88 11.29
CA VAL A 140 -25.26 3.68 10.32
C VAL A 140 -25.52 5.14 10.63
N SER A 141 -24.49 5.86 11.09
CA SER A 141 -24.66 7.26 11.46
C SER A 141 -23.63 8.15 10.78
N GLY A 142 -24.13 9.06 9.94
CA GLY A 142 -23.34 10.14 9.33
C GLY A 142 -23.09 11.34 10.25
N PHE A 143 -23.51 11.27 11.52
CA PHE A 143 -23.16 12.29 12.51
C PHE A 143 -21.69 12.22 12.90
N ASN A 144 -21.16 13.30 13.47
CA ASN A 144 -19.77 13.37 13.90
C ASN A 144 -19.59 12.58 15.19
N HIS A 145 -18.84 11.48 15.13
CA HIS A 145 -18.42 10.69 16.29
C HIS A 145 -16.93 10.88 16.60
N ASN A 146 -16.57 10.72 17.87
CA ASN A 146 -15.18 10.70 18.31
C ASN A 146 -14.49 9.37 17.96
N LYS A 147 -13.19 9.28 18.24
CA LYS A 147 -12.38 8.07 18.05
C LYS A 147 -12.90 6.79 18.73
N ASP A 148 -13.75 6.90 19.75
CA ASP A 148 -14.30 5.76 20.50
C ASP A 148 -15.77 5.46 20.13
N GLY A 149 -16.30 6.13 19.10
CA GLY A 149 -17.68 5.94 18.62
C GLY A 149 -18.73 6.71 19.42
N GLY A 150 -18.34 7.62 20.32
CA GLY A 150 -19.24 8.51 21.02
C GLY A 150 -19.68 9.68 20.14
N LEU A 151 -20.97 10.01 20.18
CA LEU A 151 -21.54 11.13 19.42
C LEU A 151 -20.98 12.47 19.91
N VAL A 152 -20.39 13.24 19.00
CA VAL A 152 -19.83 14.58 19.27
C VAL A 152 -20.77 15.68 18.77
N SER A 153 -21.32 15.54 17.57
CA SER A 153 -22.22 16.54 17.00
C SER A 153 -23.15 15.96 15.93
N THR A 154 -24.41 16.40 15.94
CA THR A 154 -25.41 16.09 14.92
C THR A 154 -25.57 17.18 13.86
N THR A 155 -24.86 18.31 14.01
CA THR A 155 -25.00 19.49 13.13
C THR A 155 -23.70 19.89 12.44
N ASN A 156 -22.54 19.69 13.09
CA ASN A 156 -21.24 20.07 12.57
C ASN A 156 -20.46 18.85 12.05
N ASN A 157 -19.80 18.99 10.90
CA ASN A 157 -19.03 17.93 10.23
C ASN A 157 -19.84 16.63 10.07
N THR A 158 -21.10 16.77 9.65
CA THR A 158 -22.00 15.65 9.41
C THR A 158 -22.11 15.37 7.91
N VAL A 159 -22.29 14.09 7.61
CA VAL A 159 -22.48 13.53 6.28
C VAL A 159 -23.77 12.71 6.24
N PRO A 160 -24.24 12.27 5.08
CA PRO A 160 -25.29 11.26 5.01
C PRO A 160 -24.91 9.97 5.73
N GLY A 161 -25.89 9.26 6.29
CA GLY A 161 -25.69 7.93 6.86
C GLY A 161 -25.25 6.96 5.79
N ILE A 162 -26.12 6.71 4.81
CA ILE A 162 -25.79 5.96 3.61
C ILE A 162 -25.79 6.90 2.40
N LEU A 163 -24.80 6.73 1.53
CA LEU A 163 -24.79 7.32 0.20
C LEU A 163 -24.77 6.22 -0.86
N VAL A 164 -25.53 6.40 -1.93
CA VAL A 164 -25.56 5.52 -3.10
C VAL A 164 -25.43 6.35 -4.39
N ASP A 165 -24.97 5.73 -5.48
CA ASP A 165 -24.76 6.42 -6.76
C ASP A 165 -26.07 6.73 -7.49
N ASN A 166 -27.09 5.88 -7.36
CA ASN A 166 -28.34 6.02 -8.09
C ASN A 166 -29.59 5.82 -7.21
N ASN A 167 -30.73 6.31 -7.71
CA ASN A 167 -31.99 6.28 -6.98
C ASN A 167 -32.58 4.87 -6.83
N ALA A 168 -32.30 3.95 -7.77
CA ALA A 168 -32.81 2.59 -7.71
C ALA A 168 -32.22 1.83 -6.52
N ASP A 169 -30.93 2.01 -6.23
CA ASP A 169 -30.25 1.42 -5.09
C ASP A 169 -30.77 1.98 -3.76
N SER A 170 -31.08 3.28 -3.71
CA SER A 170 -31.72 3.90 -2.54
C SER A 170 -33.06 3.23 -2.23
N VAL A 171 -33.90 3.03 -3.25
CA VAL A 171 -35.18 2.32 -3.11
C VAL A 171 -34.97 0.87 -2.66
N ALA A 172 -34.01 0.15 -3.24
CA ALA A 172 -33.70 -1.23 -2.87
C ALA A 172 -33.31 -1.36 -1.39
N ILE A 173 -32.51 -0.44 -0.86
CA ILE A 173 -32.17 -0.39 0.57
C ILE A 173 -33.42 -0.08 1.41
N VAL A 174 -34.18 0.97 1.06
CA VAL A 174 -35.39 1.37 1.81
C VAL A 174 -36.42 0.25 1.88
N ASP A 175 -36.63 -0.50 0.81
CA ASP A 175 -37.61 -1.59 0.75
C ASP A 175 -37.30 -2.73 1.73
N VAL A 176 -36.02 -2.99 1.98
CA VAL A 176 -35.57 -4.03 2.92
C VAL A 176 -35.66 -3.57 4.38
N LEU A 177 -35.60 -2.27 4.66
CA LEU A 177 -35.62 -1.68 6.00
C LEU A 177 -37.00 -1.64 6.68
N LYS A 178 -38.08 -1.88 5.93
CA LYS A 178 -39.49 -1.64 6.31
C LYS A 178 -40.01 -2.37 7.56
N LYS A 179 -39.18 -3.12 8.30
CA LYS A 179 -39.61 -3.97 9.42
C LYS A 179 -39.07 -3.69 10.81
N ASN A 180 -38.18 -2.70 11.07
CA ASN A 180 -37.90 -2.08 12.41
C ASN A 180 -36.56 -1.29 12.49
N THR A 181 -35.78 -1.18 11.41
CA THR A 181 -34.38 -0.69 11.47
C THR A 181 -34.14 0.69 10.86
N SER A 182 -35.17 1.32 10.27
CA SER A 182 -35.06 2.63 9.59
C SER A 182 -34.51 3.76 10.47
N ASN A 183 -34.77 3.73 11.78
CA ASN A 183 -34.27 4.73 12.72
C ASN A 183 -32.77 4.59 13.01
N ASN A 184 -32.15 3.48 12.62
CA ASN A 184 -30.74 3.24 12.85
C ASN A 184 -29.85 3.85 11.76
N ILE A 185 -30.46 4.43 10.71
CA ILE A 185 -29.74 5.14 9.66
C ILE A 185 -29.99 6.64 9.85
N THR A 186 -28.99 7.32 10.40
CA THR A 186 -29.05 8.74 10.75
C THR A 186 -27.94 9.52 10.07
N GLY A 187 -28.11 10.82 9.90
CA GLY A 187 -27.10 11.65 9.24
C GLY A 187 -27.63 13.04 8.89
N LYS A 188 -26.86 13.76 8.09
CA LYS A 188 -27.18 15.11 7.65
C LYS A 188 -28.53 15.15 6.92
N GLY A 189 -29.38 16.11 7.28
CA GLY A 189 -30.71 16.30 6.67
C GLY A 189 -31.88 15.72 7.48
N GLY A 190 -31.62 15.01 8.59
CA GLY A 190 -32.62 14.76 9.65
C GLY A 190 -33.72 13.72 9.36
N GLY A 191 -33.90 13.28 8.12
CA GLY A 191 -34.83 12.19 7.79
C GLY A 191 -34.27 10.80 8.12
N THR A 192 -35.10 9.91 8.66
CA THR A 192 -34.79 8.49 8.87
C THR A 192 -35.66 7.61 7.97
N PRO A 193 -35.10 6.64 7.23
CA PRO A 193 -33.68 6.35 7.09
C PRO A 193 -32.94 7.45 6.29
N ASN A 194 -31.74 7.84 6.74
CA ASN A 194 -30.95 8.86 6.08
C ASN A 194 -30.11 8.28 4.93
N ILE A 195 -30.70 8.21 3.74
CA ILE A 195 -30.05 7.72 2.52
C ILE A 195 -30.03 8.86 1.50
N SER A 196 -28.84 9.23 1.03
CA SER A 196 -28.66 10.24 -0.01
C SER A 196 -28.23 9.59 -1.33
N VAL A 197 -28.56 10.24 -2.43
CA VAL A 197 -28.18 9.80 -3.79
C VAL A 197 -27.27 10.86 -4.39
N HIS A 198 -26.02 10.48 -4.67
CA HIS A 198 -25.07 11.30 -5.39
C HIS A 198 -23.93 10.44 -5.94
N ASP A 199 -23.77 10.45 -7.25
CA ASP A 199 -22.63 9.82 -7.91
C ASP A 199 -21.45 10.79 -7.94
N TYR A 200 -20.41 10.48 -7.16
CA TYR A 200 -19.16 11.24 -7.18
C TYR A 200 -18.23 10.85 -8.33
N ASN A 201 -18.59 9.83 -9.12
CA ASN A 201 -17.81 9.25 -10.21
C ASN A 201 -16.35 8.97 -9.79
N ILE A 202 -16.19 8.41 -8.60
CA ILE A 202 -14.89 8.09 -8.01
C ILE A 202 -14.43 6.73 -8.54
N ASP A 203 -13.27 6.69 -9.17
CA ASP A 203 -12.60 5.44 -9.53
C ASP A 203 -11.99 4.77 -8.29
N TRP A 204 -12.81 3.99 -7.59
CA TRP A 204 -12.40 3.24 -6.41
C TRP A 204 -11.34 2.18 -6.71
N ALA A 205 -11.31 1.62 -7.92
CA ALA A 205 -10.31 0.63 -8.32
C ALA A 205 -8.93 1.29 -8.51
N GLY A 206 -8.90 2.44 -9.20
CA GLY A 206 -7.71 3.27 -9.35
C GLY A 206 -7.16 3.75 -8.00
N ILE A 207 -8.02 4.32 -7.15
CA ILE A 207 -7.63 4.77 -5.79
C ILE A 207 -7.12 3.60 -4.95
N SER A 208 -7.80 2.46 -4.97
CA SER A 208 -7.39 1.30 -4.18
C SER A 208 -6.03 0.76 -4.65
N THR A 209 -5.78 0.78 -5.96
CA THR A 209 -4.47 0.46 -6.54
C THR A 209 -3.40 1.45 -6.10
N GLU A 210 -3.71 2.74 -6.07
CA GLU A 210 -2.78 3.77 -5.61
C GLU A 210 -2.43 3.65 -4.11
N ILE A 211 -3.42 3.31 -3.29
CA ILE A 211 -3.24 3.04 -1.86
C ILE A 211 -2.47 1.74 -1.66
N ALA A 212 -2.73 0.72 -2.47
CA ALA A 212 -2.04 -0.57 -2.43
C ALA A 212 -0.52 -0.44 -2.59
N PHE A 213 -0.03 0.44 -3.48
CA PHE A 213 1.41 0.73 -3.60
C PHE A 213 2.03 1.30 -2.32
N SER A 214 1.21 1.90 -1.46
CA SER A 214 1.63 2.49 -0.19
C SER A 214 1.30 1.59 1.01
N ALA A 215 0.87 0.34 0.79
CA ALA A 215 0.51 -0.56 1.87
C ALA A 215 1.70 -0.83 2.81
N ASP A 216 1.47 -0.67 4.11
CA ASP A 216 2.40 -1.07 5.17
C ASP A 216 2.38 -2.59 5.37
N GLN A 217 1.19 -3.19 5.19
CA GLN A 217 0.96 -4.61 5.32
C GLN A 217 0.13 -5.10 4.12
N THR A 218 0.59 -6.18 3.49
CA THR A 218 -0.18 -6.88 2.45
C THR A 218 -0.48 -8.30 2.94
N LEU A 219 -1.74 -8.68 2.85
CA LEU A 219 -2.28 -9.96 3.27
C LEU A 219 -2.98 -10.63 2.07
N GLY A 220 -2.95 -11.96 2.02
CA GLY A 220 -3.63 -12.72 0.96
C GLY A 220 -5.12 -12.91 1.20
N SER A 221 -5.78 -13.66 0.33
CA SER A 221 -7.13 -14.14 0.62
C SER A 221 -7.10 -15.15 1.77
N GLY A 222 -8.10 -15.10 2.66
CA GLY A 222 -8.23 -16.09 3.72
C GLY A 222 -9.05 -15.65 4.91
N LYS A 223 -8.97 -16.49 5.96
CA LYS A 223 -9.66 -16.32 7.23
C LYS A 223 -8.71 -15.84 8.31
N TYR A 224 -9.07 -14.74 8.96
CA TYR A 224 -8.32 -14.07 10.01
C TYR A 224 -9.09 -14.16 11.32
N ASN A 225 -8.49 -14.82 12.31
CA ASN A 225 -9.08 -15.01 13.64
C ASN A 225 -8.49 -14.04 14.68
N THR A 226 -7.30 -13.51 14.43
CA THR A 226 -6.65 -12.50 15.27
C THR A 226 -5.86 -11.56 14.37
N GLY A 227 -5.72 -10.31 14.78
CA GLY A 227 -4.92 -9.34 14.04
C GLY A 227 -5.13 -7.90 14.51
N THR A 228 -4.07 -7.09 14.41
CA THR A 228 -4.12 -5.65 14.64
C THR A 228 -3.60 -4.94 13.39
N PHE A 229 -4.48 -4.24 12.69
CA PHE A 229 -4.21 -3.54 11.43
C PHE A 229 -3.92 -2.05 11.71
N GLY A 230 -2.84 -1.81 12.46
CA GLY A 230 -2.48 -0.48 12.97
C GLY A 230 -3.14 -0.11 14.30
N THR A 231 -2.61 0.93 14.95
CA THR A 231 -3.17 1.52 16.17
C THR A 231 -3.52 2.98 15.93
N TYR A 232 -4.30 3.59 16.82
CA TYR A 232 -4.69 4.99 16.66
C TYR A 232 -3.47 5.94 16.59
N GLU A 233 -2.43 5.66 17.38
CA GLU A 233 -1.19 6.44 17.43
C GLU A 233 -0.26 6.15 16.23
N LYS A 234 -0.40 4.96 15.63
CA LYS A 234 0.39 4.49 14.50
C LYS A 234 -0.53 3.83 13.48
N PRO A 235 -1.35 4.63 12.75
CA PRO A 235 -2.24 4.08 11.75
C PRO A 235 -1.43 3.44 10.62
N GLN A 236 -2.00 2.42 9.99
CA GLN A 236 -1.36 1.67 8.91
C GLN A 236 -2.27 1.54 7.70
N ILE A 237 -1.66 1.37 6.52
CA ILE A 237 -2.35 0.96 5.31
C ILE A 237 -2.27 -0.56 5.21
N THR A 238 -3.40 -1.23 5.34
CA THR A 238 -3.49 -2.69 5.22
C THR A 238 -4.21 -3.03 3.92
N LEU A 239 -3.54 -3.77 3.05
CA LEU A 239 -4.11 -4.31 1.82
C LEU A 239 -4.39 -5.81 1.99
N LEU A 240 -5.61 -6.22 1.72
CA LEU A 240 -6.02 -7.61 1.58
C LEU A 240 -6.26 -7.87 0.09
N ASN A 241 -5.40 -8.69 -0.51
CA ASN A 241 -5.51 -9.05 -1.92
C ASN A 241 -6.30 -10.36 -2.05
N GLY A 242 -7.61 -10.22 -2.28
CA GLY A 242 -8.58 -11.31 -2.35
C GLY A 242 -9.63 -11.26 -1.24
N ASP A 243 -10.43 -12.32 -1.16
CA ASP A 243 -11.54 -12.41 -0.21
C ASP A 243 -11.03 -12.50 1.24
N ALA A 244 -11.64 -11.74 2.14
CA ALA A 244 -11.27 -11.66 3.55
C ALA A 244 -12.43 -12.06 4.47
N GLU A 245 -12.15 -13.01 5.37
CA GLU A 245 -13.09 -13.42 6.44
C GLU A 245 -12.50 -13.08 7.82
N PHE A 246 -13.12 -12.15 8.53
CA PHE A 246 -12.77 -11.75 9.90
C PHE A 246 -13.65 -12.50 10.89
N ASN A 247 -13.13 -13.55 11.53
CA ASN A 247 -13.89 -14.48 12.37
C ASN A 247 -13.43 -14.58 13.83
N GLY A 248 -12.54 -13.68 14.26
CA GLY A 248 -12.23 -13.58 15.69
C GLY A 248 -12.13 -12.13 16.12
N ASN A 249 -11.17 -11.80 16.98
CA ASN A 249 -11.07 -10.45 17.55
C ASN A 249 -9.99 -9.68 16.81
N LEU A 250 -10.43 -8.78 15.92
CA LEU A 250 -9.57 -7.95 15.09
C LEU A 250 -9.84 -6.48 15.38
N SER A 251 -8.77 -5.70 15.38
CA SER A 251 -8.86 -4.25 15.49
C SER A 251 -7.89 -3.57 14.52
N GLY A 252 -8.10 -2.30 14.23
CA GLY A 252 -7.19 -1.57 13.36
C GLY A 252 -7.42 -0.07 13.35
N SER A 253 -6.46 0.65 12.79
CA SER A 253 -6.61 2.07 12.48
C SER A 253 -5.78 2.47 11.27
N GLY A 254 -6.33 3.35 10.43
CA GLY A 254 -5.69 3.83 9.21
C GLY A 254 -6.58 3.61 7.99
N ILE A 255 -6.04 2.94 6.97
CA ILE A 255 -6.79 2.59 5.75
C ILE A 255 -6.73 1.08 5.56
N LEU A 256 -7.90 0.44 5.49
CA LEU A 256 -8.03 -0.96 5.15
C LEU A 256 -8.62 -1.07 3.75
N VAL A 257 -7.89 -1.69 2.83
CA VAL A 257 -8.34 -1.96 1.47
C VAL A 257 -8.50 -3.47 1.30
N VAL A 258 -9.71 -3.91 0.93
CA VAL A 258 -10.03 -5.31 0.63
C VAL A 258 -10.36 -5.40 -0.85
N ASN A 259 -9.47 -6.00 -1.63
CA ASN A 259 -9.67 -6.30 -3.04
C ASN A 259 -10.38 -7.66 -3.17
N GLY A 260 -11.66 -7.71 -2.78
CA GLY A 260 -12.40 -8.96 -2.72
C GLY A 260 -13.69 -8.86 -1.91
N ASN A 261 -14.31 -10.01 -1.69
CA ASN A 261 -15.44 -10.13 -0.79
C ASN A 261 -14.99 -9.88 0.66
N LEU A 262 -15.84 -9.24 1.46
CA LEU A 262 -15.57 -8.97 2.87
C LEU A 262 -16.62 -9.67 3.73
N THR A 263 -16.17 -10.54 4.63
CA THR A 263 -17.03 -11.20 5.61
C THR A 263 -16.54 -10.91 7.02
N ILE A 264 -17.40 -10.34 7.86
CA ILE A 264 -17.17 -10.11 9.29
C ILE A 264 -18.13 -11.00 10.05
N GLN A 265 -17.61 -11.96 10.80
CA GLN A 265 -18.35 -12.88 11.67
C GLN A 265 -17.90 -12.78 13.14
N GLY A 266 -16.67 -12.32 13.39
CA GLY A 266 -16.12 -12.10 14.72
C GLY A 266 -16.35 -10.69 15.25
N THR A 267 -15.50 -10.27 16.19
CA THR A 267 -15.45 -8.88 16.67
C THR A 267 -14.44 -8.09 15.83
N PHE A 268 -14.89 -7.04 15.14
CA PHE A 268 -14.04 -6.20 14.31
C PHE A 268 -14.21 -4.73 14.70
N ASP A 269 -13.15 -4.05 15.15
CA ASP A 269 -13.19 -2.61 15.46
C ASP A 269 -12.13 -1.85 14.68
N PHE A 270 -12.55 -1.03 13.72
CA PHE A 270 -11.65 -0.30 12.84
C PHE A 270 -11.86 1.21 12.91
N LYS A 271 -10.78 1.96 13.13
CA LYS A 271 -10.79 3.42 13.24
C LYS A 271 -10.12 4.06 12.02
N GLY A 272 -10.89 4.58 11.09
CA GLY A 272 -10.40 5.22 9.87
C GLY A 272 -11.24 4.85 8.66
N LEU A 273 -10.58 4.56 7.55
CA LEU A 273 -11.22 4.29 6.28
C LEU A 273 -11.17 2.80 5.94
N VAL A 274 -12.31 2.20 5.62
CA VAL A 274 -12.39 0.84 5.07
C VAL A 274 -12.91 0.93 3.65
N ILE A 275 -12.21 0.34 2.69
CA ILE A 275 -12.60 0.25 1.28
C ILE A 275 -12.66 -1.23 0.92
N ALA A 276 -13.84 -1.76 0.69
CA ALA A 276 -14.03 -3.08 0.11
C ALA A 276 -14.41 -2.89 -1.36
N TYR A 277 -13.58 -3.37 -2.29
CA TYR A 277 -13.83 -3.22 -3.71
C TYR A 277 -13.61 -4.53 -4.47
N LYS A 278 -14.38 -4.72 -5.53
CA LYS A 278 -14.22 -5.81 -6.49
C LYS A 278 -14.84 -5.40 -7.82
N GLU A 279 -14.14 -5.58 -8.93
CA GLU A 279 -14.64 -5.16 -10.26
C GLU A 279 -15.97 -5.83 -10.66
N SER A 280 -16.24 -7.03 -10.14
CA SER A 280 -17.45 -7.80 -10.43
C SER A 280 -18.51 -7.64 -9.35
N THR A 281 -19.05 -8.75 -8.84
CA THR A 281 -19.98 -8.72 -7.71
C THR A 281 -19.20 -8.78 -6.41
N ILE A 282 -19.32 -7.73 -5.59
CA ILE A 282 -18.81 -7.73 -4.23
C ILE A 282 -19.89 -8.22 -3.26
N THR A 283 -19.53 -9.16 -2.40
CA THR A 283 -20.39 -9.62 -1.31
C THR A 283 -19.80 -9.17 0.02
N THR A 284 -20.57 -8.38 0.77
CA THR A 284 -20.22 -7.94 2.12
C THR A 284 -21.17 -8.58 3.14
N ASN A 285 -20.67 -9.54 3.91
CA ASN A 285 -21.44 -10.22 4.97
C ASN A 285 -20.99 -9.68 6.32
N LEU A 286 -21.81 -8.88 7.00
CA LEU A 286 -21.49 -8.21 8.26
C LEU A 286 -22.28 -8.85 9.40
N ASN A 287 -22.05 -10.14 9.59
CA ASN A 287 -22.79 -11.01 10.50
C ASN A 287 -22.05 -11.29 11.83
N GLY A 288 -21.18 -10.36 12.24
CA GLY A 288 -20.44 -10.41 13.50
C GLY A 288 -20.77 -9.23 14.40
N THR A 289 -19.87 -8.93 15.33
CA THR A 289 -19.88 -7.67 16.10
C THR A 289 -18.86 -6.72 15.48
N GLY A 290 -19.26 -6.01 14.43
CA GLY A 290 -18.38 -5.11 13.68
C GLY A 290 -18.63 -3.64 14.00
N SER A 291 -17.57 -2.84 14.04
CA SER A 291 -17.61 -1.39 14.19
C SER A 291 -16.58 -0.75 13.28
N VAL A 292 -17.02 0.19 12.44
CA VAL A 292 -16.15 1.05 11.64
C VAL A 292 -16.41 2.49 12.08
N ILE A 293 -15.41 3.11 12.69
CA ILE A 293 -15.42 4.50 13.17
C ILE A 293 -14.58 5.33 12.18
N GLY A 294 -15.25 6.05 11.28
CA GLY A 294 -14.62 6.81 10.21
C GLY A 294 -15.47 6.78 8.95
N SER A 295 -15.18 5.90 8.00
CA SER A 295 -16.03 5.70 6.82
C SER A 295 -15.81 4.31 6.22
N PHE A 296 -16.91 3.69 5.76
CA PHE A 296 -16.89 2.40 5.09
C PHE A 296 -17.40 2.56 3.65
N ILE A 297 -16.59 2.14 2.68
CA ILE A 297 -16.90 2.21 1.26
C ILE A 297 -16.97 0.79 0.71
N VAL A 298 -18.02 0.52 -0.05
CA VAL A 298 -18.24 -0.73 -0.77
C VAL A 298 -18.39 -0.38 -2.24
N SER A 299 -17.54 -0.94 -3.10
CA SER A 299 -17.57 -0.64 -4.54
C SER A 299 -17.48 -1.89 -5.41
N GLY A 300 -18.29 -1.95 -6.46
CA GLY A 300 -18.22 -2.98 -7.49
C GLY A 300 -19.32 -2.83 -8.53
N ASN A 301 -19.25 -3.56 -9.66
CA ASN A 301 -20.30 -3.51 -10.67
C ASN A 301 -21.66 -3.99 -10.13
N SER A 302 -21.64 -4.91 -9.18
CA SER A 302 -22.83 -5.28 -8.41
C SER A 302 -22.50 -5.48 -6.95
N VAL A 303 -23.40 -5.07 -6.05
CA VAL A 303 -23.19 -5.18 -4.60
C VAL A 303 -24.26 -6.09 -3.99
N ASN A 304 -23.78 -7.08 -3.24
CA ASN A 304 -24.58 -7.89 -2.33
C ASN A 304 -24.18 -7.51 -0.90
N MET A 305 -25.17 -7.13 -0.08
CA MET A 305 -24.94 -6.70 1.29
C MET A 305 -25.83 -7.49 2.23
N ASP A 306 -25.23 -8.19 3.18
CA ASP A 306 -25.94 -9.00 4.17
C ASP A 306 -25.53 -8.58 5.59
N ILE A 307 -26.47 -7.98 6.30
CA ILE A 307 -26.43 -7.64 7.71
C ILE A 307 -27.67 -8.27 8.36
N SER A 308 -27.73 -9.59 8.36
CA SER A 308 -28.90 -10.34 8.88
C SER A 308 -28.69 -10.85 10.29
N ASN A 309 -27.47 -11.26 10.63
CA ASN A 309 -27.18 -11.98 11.87
C ASN A 309 -25.99 -11.34 12.58
N GLY A 310 -26.18 -10.33 13.43
CA GLY A 310 -25.06 -9.68 14.13
C GLY A 310 -25.39 -8.27 14.59
N THR A 311 -24.36 -7.56 15.06
CA THR A 311 -24.41 -6.13 15.41
C THR A 311 -23.31 -5.40 14.64
N PHE A 312 -23.67 -4.64 13.60
CA PHE A 312 -22.72 -3.87 12.81
C PHE A 312 -22.92 -2.35 12.95
N ASN A 313 -21.86 -1.60 13.25
CA ASN A 313 -21.90 -0.15 13.37
C ASN A 313 -20.99 0.50 12.33
N ALA A 314 -21.52 1.40 11.51
CA ALA A 314 -20.74 2.33 10.68
C ALA A 314 -21.00 3.75 11.19
N LEU A 315 -20.02 4.31 11.90
CA LEU A 315 -20.12 5.61 12.56
C LEU A 315 -19.15 6.57 11.90
N TYR A 316 -19.67 7.66 11.33
CA TYR A 316 -18.83 8.66 10.71
C TYR A 316 -17.98 9.38 11.75
N SER A 317 -16.66 9.43 11.54
CA SER A 317 -15.74 10.12 12.43
C SER A 317 -14.71 10.94 11.65
N PRO A 318 -14.90 12.27 11.56
CA PRO A 318 -13.89 13.14 10.95
C PRO A 318 -12.60 13.15 11.77
N GLU A 319 -12.67 12.92 13.09
CA GLU A 319 -11.49 12.77 13.95
C GLU A 319 -10.65 11.56 13.54
N ALA A 320 -11.26 10.37 13.44
CA ALA A 320 -10.54 9.15 13.05
C ALA A 320 -9.99 9.23 11.62
N LEU A 321 -10.74 9.81 10.68
CA LEU A 321 -10.29 10.02 9.30
C LEU A 321 -9.12 11.01 9.23
N ASN A 322 -9.18 12.12 9.98
CA ASN A 322 -8.09 13.09 10.02
C ASN A 322 -6.83 12.50 10.70
N ASN A 323 -7.01 11.71 11.76
CA ASN A 323 -5.91 10.99 12.39
C ASN A 323 -5.21 10.04 11.39
N ALA A 324 -5.99 9.25 10.64
CA ALA A 324 -5.44 8.40 9.58
C ALA A 324 -4.69 9.26 8.54
N LYS A 325 -5.30 10.34 8.04
CA LYS A 325 -4.67 11.22 7.03
C LYS A 325 -3.34 11.83 7.49
N VAL A 326 -3.24 12.28 8.74
CA VAL A 326 -2.05 12.99 9.25
C VAL A 326 -0.96 12.03 9.72
N ASN A 327 -1.34 10.97 10.46
CA ASN A 327 -0.39 10.10 11.14
C ASN A 327 0.04 8.88 10.34
N LEU A 328 -0.56 8.64 9.16
CA LEU A 328 -0.08 7.62 8.23
C LEU A 328 1.37 7.91 7.83
N LYS A 329 2.27 7.00 8.22
CA LYS A 329 3.71 7.14 7.97
C LYS A 329 4.09 6.79 6.54
N SER A 330 3.40 5.82 5.94
CA SER A 330 3.65 5.41 4.57
C SER A 330 3.55 6.61 3.62
N SER A 331 4.48 6.69 2.68
CA SER A 331 4.58 7.78 1.70
C SER A 331 5.09 7.21 0.38
N ARG A 332 4.75 7.85 -0.73
CA ARG A 332 5.27 7.46 -2.04
C ARG A 332 6.50 8.29 -2.37
N PHE A 333 7.49 7.68 -3.00
CA PHE A 333 8.60 8.40 -3.60
C PHE A 333 8.44 8.40 -5.11
N ARG A 334 8.59 9.58 -5.70
CA ARG A 334 8.74 9.75 -7.14
C ARG A 334 10.18 10.16 -7.41
N VAL A 335 10.90 9.34 -8.16
CA VAL A 335 12.26 9.65 -8.62
C VAL A 335 12.18 10.80 -9.62
N LEU A 336 12.90 11.88 -9.35
CA LEU A 336 13.03 13.06 -10.22
C LEU A 336 14.24 12.92 -11.14
N SER A 337 15.35 12.40 -10.62
CA SER A 337 16.54 12.12 -11.40
C SER A 337 17.36 11.01 -10.75
N TRP A 338 18.01 10.20 -11.59
CA TRP A 338 18.92 9.15 -11.18
C TRP A 338 20.25 9.37 -11.90
N TRP A 339 21.33 9.46 -11.14
CA TRP A 339 22.69 9.62 -11.65
C TRP A 339 23.61 8.56 -11.05
N GLU A 340 24.46 7.99 -11.89
CA GLU A 340 25.46 6.95 -11.62
C GLU A 340 26.74 7.28 -12.39
#